data_AF-A0A3D0FQC4-F1
#
_entry.id   AF-A0A3D0FQC4-F1
#
_cell.length_a   1.000
_cell.length_b   1.000
_cell.length_c   1.000
_cell.angle_alpha   90.00
_cell.angle_beta   90.00
_cell.angle_gamma   90.00
#
_symmetry.space_group_name_H-M   'P 1'
#
loop_
_entity.id
_entity.type
_entity.pdbx_description
1 polymer ?
#
loop_
_entity_poly.entity_id
_entity_poly.type
_entity_poly.pdbx_seq_one_letter_code
_entity_poly.pdbx_strand_id
1 'polypeptide(L)'
;MKTPYSSIALLEMEALFENRKIYLRSEITSALIADLLNIKRRKLEGIVNNSFGLSLDDIVNMYRLQFARQLLISGEKYDSLWEKSGFSSKVDMERAFENIVV
;
A
#
# COMPACT_ATOMS: atom_id res chain seq x y z
N MET A 1 -24.49 -5.04 -1.91
CA MET A 1 -24.23 -6.11 -2.89
C MET A 1 -22.87 -5.85 -3.53
N LYS A 2 -21.83 -6.66 -3.25
CA LYS A 2 -20.51 -6.47 -3.87
C LYS A 2 -20.62 -6.89 -5.35
N THR A 3 -20.41 -5.98 -6.28
CA THR A 3 -20.44 -6.31 -7.71
C THR A 3 -19.24 -7.19 -8.08
N PRO A 4 -19.36 -8.15 -9.01
CA PRO A 4 -18.27 -9.07 -9.38
C PRO A 4 -16.94 -8.37 -9.73
N TYR A 5 -17.04 -7.17 -10.33
CA TYR A 5 -15.89 -6.34 -10.69
C TYR A 5 -15.08 -5.84 -9.48
N SER A 6 -15.72 -5.66 -8.32
CA SER A 6 -15.02 -5.26 -7.09
C SER A 6 -14.11 -6.37 -6.60
N SER A 7 -14.55 -7.62 -6.69
CA SER A 7 -13.78 -8.79 -6.28
C SER A 7 -12.55 -9.00 -7.16
N ILE A 8 -12.70 -8.85 -8.48
CA ILE A 8 -11.58 -9.01 -9.43
C ILE A 8 -10.52 -7.92 -9.22
N ALA A 9 -10.94 -6.66 -9.09
CA ALA A 9 -10.02 -5.54 -8.86
C ALA A 9 -9.18 -5.72 -7.58
N LEU A 10 -9.79 -6.25 -6.51
CA LEU A 10 -9.08 -6.54 -5.26
C LEU A 10 -8.08 -7.69 -5.41
N LEU A 11 -8.43 -8.76 -6.13
CA LEU A 11 -7.52 -9.87 -6.40
C LEU A 11 -6.31 -9.43 -7.24
N GLU A 12 -6.53 -8.60 -8.25
CA GLU A 12 -5.43 -8.07 -9.06
C GLU A 12 -4.55 -7.10 -8.26
N MET A 13 -5.14 -6.27 -7.39
CA MET A 13 -4.40 -5.40 -6.47
C MET A 13 -3.55 -6.21 -5.50
N GLU A 14 -4.12 -7.26 -4.90
CA GLU A 14 -3.39 -8.18 -4.03
C GLU A 14 -2.22 -8.83 -4.78
N ALA A 15 -2.41 -9.27 -6.03
CA ALA A 15 -1.32 -9.81 -6.84
C ALA A 15 -0.21 -8.78 -7.13
N LEU A 16 -0.54 -7.50 -7.31
CA LEU A 16 0.45 -6.43 -7.46
C LEU A 16 1.28 -6.23 -6.18
N PHE A 17 0.66 -6.34 -5.00
CA PHE A 17 1.35 -6.16 -3.72
C PHE A 17 2.10 -7.42 -3.27
N GLU A 18 1.47 -8.59 -3.23
CA GLU A 18 2.08 -9.81 -2.73
C GLU A 18 3.16 -10.36 -3.67
N ASN A 19 2.86 -10.44 -4.97
CA ASN A 19 3.77 -11.09 -5.92
C ASN A 19 4.80 -10.13 -6.49
N ARG A 20 4.40 -8.88 -6.78
CA ARG A 20 5.28 -7.89 -7.43
C ARG A 20 5.86 -6.85 -6.48
N LYS A 21 5.38 -6.78 -5.23
CA LYS A 21 5.84 -5.84 -4.20
C LYS A 21 5.93 -4.41 -4.70
N ILE A 22 4.95 -3.96 -5.51
CA ILE A 22 5.01 -2.62 -6.12
C ILE A 22 5.04 -1.50 -5.08
N TYR A 23 4.60 -1.75 -3.84
CA TYR A 23 4.66 -0.83 -2.72
C TYR A 23 6.10 -0.42 -2.34
N LEU A 24 7.12 -1.21 -2.71
CA LEU A 24 8.52 -0.88 -2.46
C LEU A 24 9.03 0.26 -3.37
N ARG A 25 8.27 0.63 -4.39
CA ARG A 25 8.60 1.75 -5.28
C ARG A 25 8.14 3.05 -4.64
N SER A 26 9.06 3.95 -4.36
CA SER A 26 8.75 5.24 -3.72
C SER A 26 7.83 6.13 -4.54
N GLU A 27 7.87 5.98 -5.86
CA GLU A 27 7.07 6.71 -6.83
C GLU A 27 5.64 6.16 -6.98
N ILE A 28 5.30 5.02 -6.37
CA ILE A 28 3.96 4.45 -6.49
C ILE A 28 2.93 5.37 -5.82
N THR A 29 1.83 5.62 -6.54
CA THR A 29 0.71 6.43 -6.07
C THR A 29 -0.60 5.71 -6.33
N SER A 30 -1.68 6.11 -5.66
CA SER A 30 -3.04 5.62 -5.96
C SER A 30 -3.43 5.77 -7.43
N ALA A 31 -2.93 6.80 -8.13
CA ALA A 31 -3.13 6.98 -9.57
C ALA A 31 -2.42 5.88 -10.38
N LEU A 32 -1.13 5.65 -10.13
CA LEU A 32 -0.36 4.64 -10.85
C LEU A 32 -0.89 3.22 -10.61
N ILE A 33 -1.34 2.91 -9.40
CA ILE A 33 -1.96 1.60 -9.10
C ILE A 33 -3.24 1.44 -9.91
N ALA A 34 -4.07 2.48 -9.98
CA ALA A 34 -5.31 2.45 -10.74
C ALA A 34 -5.03 2.27 -12.25
N ASP A 35 -4.01 2.94 -12.78
CA ASP A 35 -3.56 2.80 -14.17
C ASP A 35 -3.04 1.38 -14.46
N LEU A 36 -2.25 0.79 -13.55
CA LEU A 36 -1.75 -0.59 -13.66
C LEU A 36 -2.88 -1.63 -13.69
N LEU A 37 -3.99 -1.35 -13.00
CA LEU A 37 -5.19 -2.18 -12.98
C LEU A 37 -6.18 -1.85 -14.11
N ASN A 38 -5.89 -0.83 -14.93
CA ASN A 38 -6.80 -0.32 -15.95
C ASN A 38 -8.18 0.08 -15.39
N ILE A 39 -8.18 0.70 -14.20
CA ILE A 39 -9.38 1.16 -13.48
C ILE A 39 -9.24 2.66 -13.21
N LYS A 40 -10.34 3.42 -13.34
CA LYS A 40 -10.33 4.83 -12.92
C LYS A 40 -10.03 4.93 -11.42
N ARG A 41 -9.04 5.75 -11.02
CA ARG A 41 -8.65 5.96 -9.61
C ARG A 41 -9.82 6.08 -8.64
N ARG A 42 -10.80 6.95 -8.92
CA ARG A 42 -11.99 7.14 -8.06
C ARG A 42 -12.79 5.86 -7.85
N LYS A 43 -12.89 5.00 -8.86
CA LYS A 43 -13.58 3.71 -8.76
C LYS A 43 -12.79 2.75 -7.87
N LEU A 44 -11.46 2.69 -8.02
CA LEU A 44 -10.61 1.85 -7.19
C LEU A 44 -10.65 2.29 -5.72
N GLU A 45 -10.52 3.59 -5.45
CA GLU A 45 -10.69 4.17 -4.10
C GLU A 45 -12.04 3.79 -3.49
N GLY A 46 -13.12 3.89 -4.27
CA GLY A 46 -14.45 3.47 -3.81
C GLY A 46 -14.52 1.97 -3.51
N ILE A 47 -13.85 1.11 -4.28
CA ILE A 47 -13.80 -0.33 -4.02
C ILE A 47 -13.05 -0.62 -2.72
N VAL A 48 -11.87 0.00 -2.55
CA VAL A 48 -11.00 -0.17 -1.37
C VAL A 48 -11.71 0.32 -0.12
N ASN A 49 -12.23 1.55 -0.14
CA ASN A 49 -12.91 2.14 1.00
C ASN A 49 -14.17 1.35 1.40
N ASN A 50 -15.00 0.93 0.45
CA ASN A 50 -16.17 0.08 0.75
C ASN A 50 -15.80 -1.32 1.26
N SER A 51 -14.59 -1.80 0.99
CA SER A 51 -14.16 -3.15 1.37
C SER A 51 -13.42 -3.18 2.70
N PHE A 52 -12.62 -2.14 2.99
CA PHE A 52 -11.71 -2.11 4.14
C PHE A 52 -11.92 -0.90 5.06
N GLY A 53 -12.69 0.11 4.64
CA GLY A 53 -12.83 1.38 5.37
C GLY A 53 -11.61 2.30 5.24
N LEU A 54 -10.66 1.98 4.37
CA LEU A 54 -9.37 2.66 4.22
C LEU A 54 -9.23 3.33 2.85
N SER A 55 -8.31 4.29 2.72
CA SER A 55 -7.90 4.80 1.41
C SER A 55 -6.93 3.83 0.74
N LEU A 56 -6.74 3.94 -0.58
CA LEU A 56 -5.73 3.13 -1.28
C LEU A 56 -4.30 3.45 -0.79
N ASP A 57 -4.03 4.70 -0.43
CA ASP A 57 -2.73 5.10 0.12
C ASP A 57 -2.49 4.47 1.51
N ASP A 58 -3.53 4.32 2.34
CA ASP A 58 -3.43 3.59 3.61
C ASP A 58 -3.06 2.12 3.38
N ILE A 59 -3.67 1.47 2.38
CA ILE A 59 -3.32 0.09 2.02
C ILE A 59 -1.85 -0.02 1.62
N VAL A 60 -1.35 0.88 0.76
CA VAL A 60 0.08 0.91 0.38
C VAL A 60 0.95 1.06 1.61
N ASN A 61 0.63 2.02 2.48
CA ASN A 61 1.38 2.27 3.71
C ASN A 61 1.36 1.06 4.66
N MET A 62 0.24 0.34 4.80
CA MET A 62 0.17 -0.89 5.58
C MET A 62 1.17 -1.94 5.07
N TYR A 63 1.22 -2.16 3.76
CA TYR A 63 2.19 -3.07 3.13
C TYR A 63 3.63 -2.64 3.39
N ARG A 64 3.93 -1.35 3.24
CA ARG A 64 5.27 -0.80 3.52
C ARG A 64 5.66 -0.98 4.98
N LEU A 65 4.76 -0.68 5.93
CA LEU A 65 5.01 -0.84 7.37
C LEU A 65 5.18 -2.30 7.77
N GLN A 66 4.39 -3.21 7.20
CA GLN A 66 4.55 -4.64 7.42
C GLN A 66 5.93 -5.13 6.94
N PHE A 67 6.38 -4.66 5.79
CA PHE A 67 7.71 -4.98 5.29
C PHE A 67 8.83 -4.34 6.14
N ALA A 68 8.66 -3.08 6.56
CA ALA A 68 9.59 -2.42 7.49
C ALA A 68 9.73 -3.19 8.81
N ARG A 69 8.64 -3.74 9.34
CA ARG A 69 8.65 -4.62 10.51
C ARG A 69 9.46 -5.89 10.24
N GLN A 70 9.31 -6.52 9.07
CA GLN A 70 10.10 -7.71 8.70
C GLN A 70 11.60 -7.39 8.61
N LEU A 71 11.95 -6.25 8.00
CA LEU A 71 13.34 -5.77 7.93
C LEU A 71 13.93 -5.57 9.33
N LEU A 72 13.19 -4.93 10.23
CA LEU A 72 13.63 -4.71 11.61
C LEU A 72 13.87 -6.03 12.35
N ILE A 73 12.96 -7.01 12.20
CA ILE A 73 13.13 -8.36 12.77
C ILE A 73 14.37 -9.06 12.18
N SER A 74 14.71 -8.81 10.92
CA SER A 74 15.91 -9.35 10.27
C SER A 74 17.22 -8.65 10.65
N GLY A 75 17.17 -7.63 11.52
CA GLY A 75 18.35 -6.92 12.02
C GLY A 75 18.69 -5.62 11.28
N GLU A 76 17.80 -5.13 10.42
CA GLU A 76 17.97 -3.84 9.77
C GLU A 76 17.87 -2.69 10.78
N LYS A 77 18.66 -1.62 10.58
CA LYS A 77 18.61 -0.44 11.45
C LYS A 77 17.34 0.36 11.21
N TYR A 78 16.77 0.92 12.27
CA TYR A 78 15.57 1.75 12.17
C TYR A 78 15.69 2.89 11.15
N ASP A 79 16.84 3.58 11.12
CA ASP A 79 17.07 4.75 10.26
C ASP A 79 17.13 4.44 8.75
N SER A 80 17.28 3.17 8.35
CA SER A 80 17.26 2.73 6.95
C SER A 80 15.94 2.08 6.52
N LEU A 81 15.00 1.87 7.45
CA LEU A 81 13.75 1.17 7.16
C LEU A 81 12.89 1.90 6.13
N TRP A 82 12.79 3.23 6.23
CA TRP A 82 11.91 4.03 5.38
C TRP A 82 12.25 3.84 3.90
N GLU A 83 13.52 3.97 3.53
CA GLU A 83 14.00 3.82 2.16
C GLU A 83 13.77 2.38 1.67
N LYS A 84 14.15 1.39 2.48
CA LYS A 84 14.05 -0.03 2.12
C LYS A 84 12.61 -0.55 2.04
N SER A 85 11.68 0.11 2.72
CA SER A 85 10.25 -0.21 2.67
C SER A 85 9.48 0.63 1.67
N GLY A 86 10.16 1.48 0.89
CA GLY A 86 9.56 2.22 -0.22
C GLY A 86 8.93 3.55 0.18
N PHE A 87 9.17 4.08 1.38
CA PHE A 87 8.80 5.45 1.71
C PHE A 87 9.80 6.44 1.08
N SER A 88 9.31 7.64 0.74
CA SER A 88 10.13 8.75 0.22
C SER A 88 11.00 9.40 1.30
N SER A 89 10.60 9.30 2.57
CA SER A 89 11.34 9.86 3.69
C SER A 89 11.01 9.14 5.00
N LYS A 90 11.88 9.32 6.01
CA LYS A 90 11.62 8.86 7.38
C LYS A 90 10.35 9.47 7.98
N VAL A 91 10.12 10.76 7.71
CA VAL A 91 8.93 11.49 8.18
C VAL A 91 7.64 10.89 7.60
N ASP A 92 7.66 10.46 6.35
CA ASP A 92 6.47 9.83 5.73
C ASP A 92 6.19 8.45 6.35
N MET A 93 7.23 7.67 6.67
CA MET A 93 7.08 6.41 7.39
C MET A 93 6.52 6.63 8.81
N GLU A 94 7.01 7.63 9.54
CA GLU A 94 6.54 7.97 10.89
C GLU A 94 5.07 8.41 10.88
N ARG A 95 4.66 9.25 9.93
CA ARG A 95 3.25 9.62 9.74
C ARG A 95 2.38 8.41 9.41
N ALA A 96 2.87 7.48 8.60
CA ALA A 96 2.14 6.25 8.30
C ALA A 96 1.94 5.39 9.56
N PHE A 97 2.94 5.30 10.45
CA PHE A 97 2.79 4.64 11.75
C PHE A 97 1.71 5.30 12.59
N GLU A 98 1.72 6.63 12.70
CA GLU A 98 0.71 7.39 13.46
C GLU A 98 -0.71 7.19 12.92
N ASN A 99 -0.87 7.15 11.59
CA ASN A 99 -2.20 7.04 10.97
C ASN A 99 -2.80 5.62 11.02
N ILE A 100 -1.96 4.58 11.07
CA ILE A 100 -2.40 3.18 10.92
C ILE A 100 -2.40 2.43 12.24
N VAL A 101 -1.45 2.72 13.13
CA VAL A 101 -1.16 1.90 14.32
C VAL A 101 -1.73 2.52 15.60
N VAL A 102 -2.01 3.82 15.61
CA VAL A 102 -2.44 4.58 16.80
C VAL A 102 -3.96 4.77 16.84
#